data_AF-G8LWL7-F1
#
_entry.id   AF-G8LWL7-F1
#
_cell.length_a   1.000
_cell.length_b   1.000
_cell.length_c   1.000
_cell.angle_alpha   90.00
_cell.angle_beta   90.00
_cell.angle_gamma   90.00
#
_symmetry.space_group_name_H-M   'P 1'
#
loop_
_entity.id
_entity.type
_entity.pdbx_description
1 polymer ?
#
loop_
_entity_poly.entity_id
_entity_poly.type
_entity_poly.pdbx_seq_one_letter_code
_entity_poly.pdbx_strand_id
1 'polypeptide(L)'
;MDLSSRYFISLLSSFIKDATPVKPGCIGEDKEKDDSGHDNVDWGKIYKLASIHSLGGAVYLAVQKLDEADKPEADILNKLKSEFFYATYRFEEQEREYRKIVELLNREKIKHLFFKGVIVRDYYPVKQVRTQGDIDFLIYPEDRKKVEKIFTDLGYRNFSTKWHDKFKKGKIVFEGHDNLVNTEINSKVDYSAYFANAWEYAKPKEYGYTYELDMNYHLAFLITHIAKHFYEKGAGVRLILDIAVILNKYGEELDFQKIWKHLENIKLDLFAKHIFALCERWFGVKAPGMYFEMDESTYSYISKYILEGGTFGYSNDNIAISALRKEYEKTGSFEHIKIKAMLKKIFLSFDIMREIYPILKKHPYLLVFAWIHRGIKCIVIKRKRTFRIIKGIREFSEEGKNTYIMMKKIGL
;
A
#
# COMPACT_ATOMS: atom_id res chain seq x y z
N MET A 1 4.08 6.20 20.49
CA MET A 1 2.67 6.08 20.07
C MET A 1 1.79 6.34 21.27
N ASP A 2 0.67 7.02 21.11
CA ASP A 2 -0.30 7.17 22.21
C ASP A 2 -1.00 5.84 22.54
N LEU A 3 -1.72 5.81 23.66
CA LEU A 3 -2.41 4.62 24.19
C LEU A 3 -3.36 3.98 23.17
N SER A 4 -4.26 4.76 22.56
CA SER A 4 -5.26 4.25 21.60
C SER A 4 -4.62 3.69 20.33
N SER A 5 -3.53 4.31 19.86
CA SER A 5 -2.76 3.79 18.73
C SER A 5 -2.09 2.44 19.06
N ARG A 6 -1.53 2.30 20.27
CA ARG A 6 -0.98 1.01 20.74
C ARG A 6 -2.07 -0.05 20.85
N TYR A 7 -3.23 0.30 21.40
CA TYR A 7 -4.35 -0.63 21.53
C TYR A 7 -4.91 -1.07 20.18
N PHE A 8 -5.03 -0.17 19.21
CA PHE A 8 -5.38 -0.51 17.84
C PHE A 8 -4.44 -1.56 17.23
N ILE A 9 -3.12 -1.39 17.39
CA ILE A 9 -2.12 -2.36 16.94
C ILE A 9 -2.25 -3.70 17.69
N SER A 10 -2.50 -3.66 19.01
CA SER A 10 -2.72 -4.86 19.82
C SER A 10 -3.94 -5.66 19.38
N LEU A 11 -5.08 -5.01 19.08
CA LEU A 11 -6.26 -5.66 18.54
C LEU A 11 -5.96 -6.40 17.22
N LEU A 12 -5.15 -5.80 16.34
CA LEU A 12 -4.70 -6.44 15.10
C LEU A 12 -3.74 -7.61 15.36
N SER A 13 -2.85 -7.49 16.35
CA SER A 13 -1.95 -8.56 16.79
C SER A 13 -2.76 -9.78 17.28
N SER A 14 -3.75 -9.55 18.13
CA SER A 14 -4.66 -10.61 18.60
C SER A 14 -5.48 -11.21 17.48
N PHE A 15 -5.94 -10.39 16.51
CA PHE A 15 -6.63 -10.89 15.32
C PHE A 15 -5.75 -11.86 14.52
N ILE A 16 -4.51 -11.51 14.18
CA ILE A 16 -3.65 -12.38 13.35
C ILE A 16 -3.19 -13.65 14.07
N LYS A 17 -3.10 -13.61 15.41
CA LYS A 17 -2.74 -14.74 16.27
C LYS A 17 -3.93 -15.59 16.71
N ASP A 18 -5.13 -15.22 16.27
CA ASP A 18 -6.40 -15.80 16.72
C ASP A 18 -6.57 -15.81 18.27
N ALA A 19 -5.89 -14.90 18.97
CA ALA A 19 -5.87 -14.83 20.43
C ALA A 19 -6.96 -13.92 21.00
N THR A 20 -7.27 -14.09 22.29
CA THR A 20 -8.09 -13.14 23.04
C THR A 20 -7.33 -11.80 23.17
N PRO A 21 -7.96 -10.65 22.86
CA PRO A 21 -7.30 -9.37 23.03
C PRO A 21 -7.03 -9.02 24.49
N VAL A 22 -5.96 -8.27 24.71
CA VAL A 22 -5.70 -7.64 26.01
C VAL A 22 -6.83 -6.67 26.32
N LYS A 23 -7.22 -6.55 27.60
CA LYS A 23 -8.24 -5.60 28.03
C LYS A 23 -7.75 -4.16 27.80
N PRO A 24 -8.63 -3.22 27.41
CA PRO A 24 -8.23 -1.84 27.14
C PRO A 24 -7.42 -1.18 28.26
N GLY A 25 -7.83 -1.40 29.52
CA GLY A 25 -7.15 -0.86 30.70
C GLY A 25 -5.82 -1.53 31.07
N CYS A 26 -5.35 -2.52 30.30
CA CYS A 26 -4.13 -3.29 30.58
C CYS A 26 -3.02 -3.11 29.53
N ILE A 27 -3.18 -2.20 28.55
CA ILE A 27 -2.27 -2.05 27.40
C ILE A 27 -1.04 -1.14 27.67
N GLY A 28 -0.65 -0.95 28.93
CA GLY A 28 0.51 -0.17 29.32
C GLY A 28 1.26 -0.79 30.50
N GLU A 29 2.55 -1.06 30.32
CA GLU A 29 3.51 -1.10 31.42
C GLU A 29 3.85 0.36 31.74
N ASP A 30 3.69 0.73 33.01
CA ASP A 30 3.92 2.04 33.63
C ASP A 30 2.83 3.12 33.48
N LYS A 31 2.42 3.59 34.66
CA LYS A 31 1.32 4.51 34.99
C LYS A 31 1.56 5.91 34.42
N GLU A 32 0.83 6.31 33.38
CA GLU A 32 0.52 7.72 33.11
C GLU A 32 -0.98 7.91 33.29
N LYS A 33 -1.40 7.93 34.56
CA LYS A 33 -2.78 8.26 34.94
C LYS A 33 -3.04 9.74 34.64
N ASP A 34 -4.18 10.06 34.05
CA ASP A 34 -4.69 11.42 34.01
C ASP A 34 -5.19 11.89 35.40
N ASP A 35 -5.48 13.19 35.53
CA ASP A 35 -5.96 13.84 36.77
C ASP A 35 -7.32 13.28 37.29
N SER A 36 -7.96 12.36 36.56
CA SER A 36 -9.22 11.69 36.92
C SER A 36 -9.07 10.19 37.20
N GLY A 37 -7.87 9.62 37.02
CA GLY A 37 -7.55 8.24 37.41
C GLY A 37 -8.12 7.14 36.50
N HIS A 38 -8.57 7.46 35.27
CA HIS A 38 -9.12 6.48 34.33
C HIS A 38 -8.31 6.41 33.02
N ASP A 39 -7.43 5.42 32.91
CA ASP A 39 -6.77 5.06 31.65
C ASP A 39 -7.76 4.33 30.74
N ASN A 40 -8.54 5.06 29.95
CA ASN A 40 -9.45 4.46 28.99
C ASN A 40 -9.03 4.77 27.55
N VAL A 41 -9.07 3.75 26.70
CA VAL A 41 -8.75 3.91 25.28
C VAL A 41 -9.83 4.74 24.59
N ASP A 42 -9.41 5.64 23.70
CA ASP A 42 -10.36 6.37 22.84
C ASP A 42 -10.80 5.46 21.68
N TRP A 43 -11.98 4.86 21.83
CA TRP A 43 -12.61 4.01 20.82
C TRP A 43 -12.97 4.76 19.52
N GLY A 44 -13.29 6.05 19.59
CA GLY A 44 -13.51 6.89 18.42
C GLY A 44 -12.23 7.03 17.58
N LYS A 45 -11.09 7.20 18.25
CA LYS A 45 -9.77 7.21 17.59
C LYS A 45 -9.38 5.85 17.03
N ILE A 46 -9.64 4.75 17.76
CA ILE A 46 -9.38 3.39 17.27
C ILE A 46 -10.20 3.11 16.01
N TYR A 47 -11.49 3.46 16.01
CA TYR A 47 -12.33 3.35 14.82
C TYR A 47 -11.79 4.19 13.66
N LYS A 48 -11.38 5.44 13.91
CA LYS A 48 -10.78 6.29 12.88
C LYS A 48 -9.53 5.64 12.27
N LEU A 49 -8.62 5.10 13.10
CA LEU A 49 -7.44 4.37 12.64
C LEU A 49 -7.84 3.15 11.81
N ALA A 50 -8.77 2.32 12.32
CA ALA A 50 -9.26 1.15 11.63
C ALA A 50 -9.84 1.51 10.24
N SER A 51 -10.61 2.58 10.16
CA SER A 51 -11.25 3.04 8.92
C SER A 51 -10.23 3.58 7.91
N ILE A 52 -9.32 4.48 8.31
CA ILE A 52 -8.30 5.04 7.38
C ILE A 52 -7.31 3.99 6.88
N HIS A 53 -7.10 2.91 7.65
CA HIS A 53 -6.27 1.76 7.27
C HIS A 53 -7.07 0.62 6.62
N SER A 54 -8.40 0.77 6.46
CA SER A 54 -9.32 -0.25 5.92
C SER A 54 -9.21 -1.61 6.62
N LEU A 55 -9.11 -1.56 7.95
CA LEU A 55 -8.96 -2.67 8.88
C LEU A 55 -10.12 -2.79 9.88
N GLY A 56 -11.21 -2.02 9.75
CA GLY A 56 -12.34 -2.11 10.69
C GLY A 56 -12.99 -3.49 10.77
N GLY A 57 -12.99 -4.27 9.68
CA GLY A 57 -13.42 -5.67 9.73
C GLY A 57 -12.53 -6.55 10.62
N ALA A 58 -11.20 -6.38 10.56
CA ALA A 58 -10.26 -7.11 11.40
C ALA A 58 -10.36 -6.68 12.87
N VAL A 59 -10.49 -5.38 13.11
CA VAL A 59 -10.70 -4.83 14.46
C VAL A 59 -12.03 -5.30 15.05
N TYR A 60 -13.11 -5.32 14.25
CA TYR A 60 -14.41 -5.84 14.68
C TYR A 60 -14.29 -7.28 15.19
N LEU A 61 -13.62 -8.15 14.45
CA LEU A 61 -13.42 -9.55 14.83
C LEU A 61 -12.63 -9.69 16.14
N ALA A 62 -11.59 -8.87 16.34
CA ALA A 62 -10.86 -8.83 17.61
C ALA A 62 -11.77 -8.37 18.76
N VAL A 63 -12.50 -7.27 18.58
CA VAL A 63 -13.42 -6.69 19.58
C VAL A 63 -14.54 -7.67 19.96
N GLN A 64 -15.01 -8.52 19.05
CA GLN A 64 -16.02 -9.53 19.37
C GLN A 64 -15.55 -10.55 20.43
N LYS A 65 -14.23 -10.75 20.60
CA LYS A 65 -13.64 -11.65 21.59
C LYS A 65 -13.46 -11.02 22.98
N LEU A 66 -13.73 -9.72 23.14
CA LEU A 66 -13.71 -9.05 24.44
C LEU A 66 -14.96 -9.40 25.27
N ASP A 67 -14.85 -9.28 26.59
CA ASP A 67 -16.00 -9.28 27.50
C ASP A 67 -16.90 -8.07 27.20
N GLU A 68 -18.22 -8.18 27.45
CA GLU A 68 -19.16 -7.08 27.18
C GLU A 68 -18.78 -5.77 27.88
N ALA A 69 -18.20 -5.84 29.08
CA ALA A 69 -17.75 -4.67 29.84
C ALA A 69 -16.54 -3.95 29.21
N ASP A 70 -15.76 -4.65 28.38
CA ASP A 70 -14.54 -4.16 27.73
C ASP A 70 -14.78 -3.72 26.27
N LYS A 71 -16.00 -3.88 25.75
CA LYS A 71 -16.37 -3.49 24.38
C LYS A 71 -16.61 -1.98 24.25
N PRO A 72 -16.43 -1.39 23.06
CA PRO A 72 -16.81 -0.01 22.80
C PRO A 72 -18.32 0.20 22.92
N GLU A 73 -18.71 1.47 23.02
CA GLU A 73 -20.10 1.91 22.92
C GLU A 73 -20.77 1.43 21.62
N ALA A 74 -22.09 1.26 21.68
CA ALA A 74 -22.87 0.64 20.61
C ALA A 74 -22.72 1.33 19.24
N ASP A 75 -22.54 2.66 19.22
CA ASP A 75 -22.32 3.41 17.97
C ASP A 75 -21.01 2.99 17.27
N ILE A 76 -19.89 2.95 18.00
CA ILE A 76 -18.60 2.51 17.46
C ILE A 76 -18.64 1.03 17.07
N LEU A 77 -19.26 0.19 17.91
CA LEU A 77 -19.41 -1.23 17.61
C LEU A 77 -20.20 -1.46 16.30
N ASN A 78 -21.30 -0.71 16.09
CA ASN A 78 -22.11 -0.81 14.89
C ASN A 78 -21.38 -0.29 13.64
N LYS A 79 -20.52 0.73 13.77
CA LYS A 79 -19.66 1.20 12.68
C LYS A 79 -18.64 0.13 12.28
N LEU A 80 -17.94 -0.48 13.24
CA LEU A 80 -17.01 -1.59 12.99
C LEU A 80 -17.71 -2.80 12.36
N LYS A 81 -18.89 -3.16 12.87
CA LYS A 81 -19.76 -4.22 12.30
C LYS A 81 -20.14 -3.92 10.85
N SER A 82 -20.47 -2.68 10.53
CA SER A 82 -20.79 -2.25 9.17
C SER A 82 -19.59 -2.37 8.22
N GLU A 83 -18.38 -2.00 8.69
CA GLU A 83 -17.15 -2.19 7.91
C GLU A 83 -16.83 -3.68 7.67
N PHE A 84 -17.09 -4.55 8.65
CA PHE A 84 -16.97 -6.01 8.51
C PHE A 84 -17.90 -6.57 7.42
N PHE A 85 -19.20 -6.23 7.47
CA PHE A 85 -20.15 -6.69 6.45
C PHE A 85 -19.82 -6.12 5.07
N TYR A 86 -19.40 -4.86 5.00
CA TYR A 86 -18.98 -4.27 3.74
C TYR A 86 -17.74 -4.98 3.16
N ALA A 87 -16.72 -5.25 3.98
CA ALA A 87 -15.53 -5.99 3.56
C ALA A 87 -15.89 -7.38 3.04
N THR A 88 -16.76 -8.10 3.75
CA THR A 88 -17.28 -9.42 3.36
C THR A 88 -18.02 -9.38 2.02
N TYR A 89 -19.00 -8.49 1.87
CA TYR A 89 -19.73 -8.35 0.60
C TYR A 89 -18.78 -8.04 -0.57
N ARG A 90 -17.83 -7.12 -0.36
CA ARG A 90 -16.84 -6.75 -1.37
C ARG A 90 -15.93 -7.89 -1.76
N PHE A 91 -15.50 -8.69 -0.78
CA PHE A 91 -14.71 -9.89 -1.03
C PHE A 91 -15.48 -10.89 -1.89
N GLU A 92 -16.75 -11.20 -1.57
CA GLU A 92 -17.54 -12.17 -2.33
C GLU A 92 -17.77 -11.72 -3.78
N GLU A 93 -18.01 -10.42 -4.02
CA GLU A 93 -18.08 -9.89 -5.38
C GLU A 93 -16.75 -10.05 -6.13
N GLN A 94 -15.63 -9.74 -5.48
CA GLN A 94 -14.29 -9.86 -6.07
C GLN A 94 -13.91 -11.32 -6.33
N GLU A 95 -14.25 -12.22 -5.41
CA GLU A 95 -13.93 -13.64 -5.51
C GLU A 95 -14.67 -14.31 -6.67
N ARG A 96 -15.96 -13.99 -6.85
CA ARG A 96 -16.74 -14.51 -7.98
C ARG A 96 -16.14 -14.08 -9.32
N GLU A 97 -15.81 -12.80 -9.46
CA GLU A 97 -15.19 -12.30 -10.71
C GLU A 97 -13.76 -12.85 -10.89
N TYR A 98 -12.98 -12.96 -9.82
CA TYR A 98 -11.65 -13.56 -9.83
C TYR A 98 -11.68 -14.99 -10.39
N ARG A 99 -12.54 -15.86 -9.84
CA ARG A 99 -12.69 -17.25 -10.30
C ARG A 99 -13.10 -17.33 -11.76
N LYS A 100 -14.07 -16.50 -12.17
CA LYS A 100 -14.53 -16.42 -13.55
C LYS A 100 -13.42 -16.04 -14.53
N ILE A 101 -12.58 -15.06 -14.16
CA ILE A 101 -11.45 -14.64 -14.99
C ILE A 101 -10.38 -15.75 -15.05
N VAL A 102 -10.04 -16.37 -13.92
CA VAL A 102 -9.09 -17.50 -13.88
C VAL A 102 -9.55 -18.64 -14.81
N GLU A 103 -10.82 -19.03 -14.75
CA GLU A 103 -11.38 -20.09 -15.60
C GLU A 103 -11.26 -19.74 -17.09
N LEU A 104 -11.60 -18.50 -17.46
CA LEU A 104 -11.54 -18.04 -18.85
C LEU A 104 -10.10 -17.96 -19.36
N LEU A 105 -9.16 -17.45 -18.57
CA LEU A 105 -7.75 -17.41 -18.96
C LEU A 105 -7.19 -18.83 -19.16
N ASN A 106 -7.56 -19.79 -18.29
CA ASN A 106 -7.19 -21.19 -18.45
C ASN A 106 -7.77 -21.80 -19.72
N ARG A 107 -9.07 -21.62 -19.98
CA ARG A 107 -9.74 -22.12 -21.19
C ARG A 107 -9.09 -21.57 -22.45
N GLU A 108 -8.70 -20.30 -22.41
CA GLU A 108 -8.01 -19.62 -23.50
C GLU A 108 -6.50 -19.91 -23.56
N LYS A 109 -5.98 -20.79 -22.70
CA LYS A 109 -4.57 -21.19 -22.65
C LYS A 109 -3.60 -20.02 -22.43
N ILE A 110 -4.04 -19.01 -21.68
CA ILE A 110 -3.25 -17.82 -21.37
C ILE A 110 -2.54 -18.06 -20.05
N LYS A 111 -1.20 -18.04 -20.07
CA LYS A 111 -0.39 -18.12 -18.85
C LYS A 111 -0.63 -16.87 -18.02
N HIS A 112 -1.01 -17.07 -16.77
CA HIS A 112 -1.28 -15.97 -15.85
C HIS A 112 -0.86 -16.33 -14.43
N LEU A 113 -0.41 -15.31 -13.68
CA LEU A 113 -0.28 -15.40 -12.23
C LEU A 113 -0.90 -14.17 -11.57
N PHE A 114 -1.45 -14.37 -10.38
CA PHE A 114 -1.98 -13.29 -9.57
C PHE A 114 -1.01 -12.98 -8.44
N PHE A 115 -0.96 -11.72 -8.01
CA PHE A 115 -0.01 -11.28 -6.99
C PHE A 115 -0.56 -10.14 -6.12
N LYS A 116 0.20 -9.71 -5.11
CA LYS A 116 -0.23 -8.75 -4.06
C LYS A 116 -1.49 -9.25 -3.29
N GLY A 117 -2.46 -8.36 -3.09
CA GLY A 117 -3.54 -8.50 -2.13
C GLY A 117 -4.43 -9.70 -2.36
N VAL A 118 -4.64 -10.09 -3.63
CA VAL A 118 -5.52 -11.21 -3.98
C VAL A 118 -4.94 -12.55 -3.54
N ILE A 119 -3.61 -12.62 -3.41
CA ILE A 119 -2.87 -13.75 -2.84
C ILE A 119 -2.76 -13.60 -1.33
N VAL A 120 -2.31 -12.43 -0.84
CA VAL A 120 -2.05 -12.20 0.58
C VAL A 120 -3.31 -12.38 1.45
N ARG A 121 -4.50 -12.07 0.93
CA ARG A 121 -5.77 -12.30 1.65
C ARG A 121 -5.97 -13.75 2.07
N ASP A 122 -5.40 -14.73 1.35
CA ASP A 122 -5.53 -16.15 1.70
C ASP A 122 -4.75 -16.55 2.97
N TYR A 123 -3.91 -15.64 3.46
CA TYR A 123 -3.07 -15.86 4.64
C TYR A 123 -3.68 -15.24 5.90
N TYR A 124 -4.63 -14.32 5.74
CA TYR A 124 -5.36 -13.75 6.87
C TYR A 124 -6.25 -14.81 7.55
N PRO A 125 -6.44 -14.77 8.88
CA PRO A 125 -7.35 -15.69 9.58
C PRO A 125 -8.76 -15.67 9.01
N VAL A 126 -9.25 -14.48 8.63
CA VAL A 126 -10.50 -14.29 7.89
C VAL A 126 -10.18 -13.52 6.60
N LYS A 127 -10.23 -14.20 5.46
CA LYS A 127 -9.80 -13.67 4.16
C LYS A 127 -10.59 -12.42 3.74
N GLN A 128 -11.87 -12.39 4.10
CA GLN A 128 -12.82 -11.33 3.77
C GLN A 128 -12.41 -9.96 4.29
N VAL A 129 -11.69 -9.89 5.42
CA VAL A 129 -11.34 -8.61 6.04
C VAL A 129 -10.06 -7.99 5.47
N ARG A 130 -9.30 -8.72 4.64
CA ARG A 130 -8.20 -8.16 3.85
C ARG A 130 -8.78 -7.45 2.62
N THR A 131 -9.26 -6.22 2.85
CA THR A 131 -9.82 -5.37 1.78
C THR A 131 -8.78 -5.05 0.70
N GLN A 132 -9.22 -4.94 -0.56
CA GLN A 132 -8.37 -4.53 -1.69
C GLN A 132 -9.13 -3.72 -2.74
N GLY A 133 -8.43 -2.83 -3.43
CA GLY A 133 -9.02 -1.97 -4.46
C GLY A 133 -9.08 -2.65 -5.83
N ASP A 134 -7.97 -3.24 -6.22
CA ASP A 134 -7.68 -3.89 -7.48
C ASP A 134 -7.27 -5.36 -7.28
N ILE A 135 -7.36 -6.12 -8.37
CA ILE A 135 -6.84 -7.47 -8.50
C ILE A 135 -5.73 -7.42 -9.55
N ASP A 136 -4.47 -7.53 -9.10
CA ASP A 136 -3.29 -7.51 -9.96
C ASP A 136 -2.96 -8.91 -10.51
N PHE A 137 -2.67 -8.97 -11.80
CA PHE A 137 -2.23 -10.20 -12.46
C PHE A 137 -1.18 -9.91 -13.52
N LEU A 138 -0.28 -10.87 -13.71
CA LEU A 138 0.83 -10.82 -14.66
C LEU A 138 0.49 -11.74 -15.83
N ILE A 139 0.71 -11.24 -17.04
CA ILE A 139 0.55 -11.96 -18.31
C ILE A 139 1.74 -11.65 -19.22
N TYR A 140 1.93 -12.47 -20.24
CA TYR A 140 2.92 -12.16 -21.27
C TYR A 140 2.43 -11.01 -22.18
N PRO A 141 3.33 -10.12 -22.67
CA PRO A 141 2.95 -9.01 -23.54
C PRO A 141 2.15 -9.42 -24.79
N GLU A 142 2.46 -10.58 -25.38
CA GLU A 142 1.77 -11.14 -26.54
C GLU A 142 0.29 -11.47 -26.28
N ASP A 143 -0.08 -11.77 -25.03
CA ASP A 143 -1.44 -12.13 -24.65
C ASP A 143 -2.33 -10.90 -24.34
N ARG A 144 -1.76 -9.68 -24.26
CA ARG A 144 -2.49 -8.46 -23.82
C ARG A 144 -3.75 -8.20 -24.63
N LYS A 145 -3.70 -8.34 -25.97
CA LYS A 145 -4.87 -8.16 -26.85
C LYS A 145 -5.96 -9.20 -26.60
N LYS A 146 -5.55 -10.45 -26.35
CA LYS A 146 -6.48 -11.55 -26.08
C LYS A 146 -7.18 -11.34 -24.73
N VAL A 147 -6.42 -10.95 -23.71
CA VAL A 147 -6.94 -10.59 -22.38
C VAL A 147 -7.89 -9.40 -22.46
N GLU A 148 -7.51 -8.33 -23.17
CA GLU A 148 -8.39 -7.17 -23.40
C GLU A 148 -9.74 -7.58 -23.99
N LYS A 149 -9.72 -8.47 -24.99
CA LYS A 149 -10.95 -8.99 -25.60
C LYS A 149 -11.80 -9.75 -24.59
N ILE A 150 -11.22 -10.64 -23.79
CA ILE A 150 -11.93 -11.40 -22.74
C ILE A 150 -12.64 -10.44 -21.78
N PHE A 151 -11.94 -9.43 -21.27
CA PHE A 151 -12.51 -8.46 -20.34
C PHE A 151 -13.64 -7.64 -21.00
N THR A 152 -13.44 -7.19 -22.24
CA THR A 152 -14.44 -6.42 -22.99
C THR A 152 -15.71 -7.23 -23.26
N ASP A 153 -15.56 -8.48 -23.69
CA ASP A 153 -16.67 -9.42 -23.93
C ASP A 153 -17.49 -9.67 -22.65
N LEU A 154 -16.85 -9.61 -21.47
CA LEU A 154 -17.51 -9.73 -20.16
C LEU A 154 -18.16 -8.43 -19.66
N GLY A 155 -18.09 -7.36 -20.45
CA GLY A 155 -18.65 -6.04 -20.12
C GLY A 155 -17.77 -5.20 -19.20
N TYR A 156 -16.47 -5.49 -19.10
CA TYR A 156 -15.53 -4.57 -18.45
C TYR A 156 -15.19 -3.41 -19.39
N ARG A 157 -15.11 -2.21 -18.82
CA ARG A 157 -14.61 -1.05 -19.55
C ARG A 157 -13.09 -1.03 -19.48
N ASN A 158 -12.46 -0.85 -20.63
CA ASN A 158 -11.02 -0.71 -20.76
C ASN A 158 -10.60 0.75 -20.42
N PHE A 159 -9.72 0.89 -19.44
CA PHE A 159 -9.04 2.12 -19.02
C PHE A 159 -7.51 1.99 -19.09
N SER A 160 -7.01 1.01 -19.85
CA SER A 160 -5.60 0.69 -20.00
C SER A 160 -4.79 1.89 -20.49
N THR A 161 -3.55 1.94 -20.02
CA THR A 161 -2.52 2.88 -20.48
C THR A 161 -1.32 2.09 -20.99
N LYS A 162 -0.28 2.77 -21.50
CA LYS A 162 0.97 2.12 -21.92
C LYS A 162 1.57 1.21 -20.82
N TRP A 163 1.41 1.59 -19.55
CA TRP A 163 2.13 1.00 -18.42
C TRP A 163 1.33 -0.02 -17.61
N HIS A 164 0.01 -0.06 -17.77
CA HIS A 164 -0.87 -0.95 -17.03
C HIS A 164 -2.17 -1.14 -17.81
N ASP A 165 -2.59 -2.39 -17.94
CA ASP A 165 -3.92 -2.69 -18.44
C ASP A 165 -4.91 -2.58 -17.30
N LYS A 166 -6.00 -1.84 -17.48
CA LYS A 166 -6.97 -1.59 -16.40
C LYS A 166 -8.38 -1.86 -16.88
N PHE A 167 -9.01 -2.89 -16.31
CA PHE A 167 -10.35 -3.31 -16.66
C PHE A 167 -11.29 -3.09 -15.48
N LYS A 168 -12.40 -2.39 -15.70
CA LYS A 168 -13.35 -2.04 -14.63
C LYS A 168 -14.79 -2.40 -14.96
N LYS A 169 -15.45 -3.09 -14.03
CA LYS A 169 -16.89 -3.40 -14.04
C LYS A 169 -17.50 -3.07 -12.68
N GLY A 170 -18.34 -2.04 -12.62
CA GLY A 170 -18.86 -1.51 -11.36
C GLY A 170 -17.72 -1.08 -10.42
N LYS A 171 -17.64 -1.73 -9.25
CA LYS A 171 -16.56 -1.52 -8.25
C LYS A 171 -15.42 -2.54 -8.36
N ILE A 172 -15.47 -3.47 -9.31
CA ILE A 172 -14.41 -4.47 -9.54
C ILE A 172 -13.40 -3.90 -10.53
N VAL A 173 -12.11 -4.02 -10.19
CA VAL A 173 -10.99 -3.52 -10.98
C VAL A 173 -9.95 -4.62 -11.08
N PHE A 174 -9.58 -4.99 -12.30
CA PHE A 174 -8.43 -5.82 -12.59
C PHE A 174 -7.33 -4.96 -13.20
N GLU A 175 -6.10 -5.17 -12.78
CA GLU A 175 -4.91 -4.54 -13.35
C GLU A 175 -3.98 -5.60 -13.91
N GLY A 176 -3.85 -5.61 -15.24
CA GLY A 176 -2.96 -6.49 -15.98
C GLY A 176 -1.58 -5.85 -16.14
N HIS A 177 -0.55 -6.62 -15.84
CA HIS A 177 0.85 -6.19 -15.88
C HIS A 177 1.67 -7.12 -16.77
N ASP A 178 2.71 -6.57 -17.38
CA ASP A 178 3.77 -7.30 -18.09
C ASP A 178 5.06 -7.38 -17.26
N ASN A 179 5.12 -6.70 -16.12
CA ASN A 179 6.22 -6.72 -15.16
C ASN A 179 5.68 -6.39 -13.75
N LEU A 180 6.27 -6.93 -12.70
CA LEU A 180 5.81 -6.69 -11.32
C LEU A 180 6.05 -5.23 -10.87
N VAL A 181 7.13 -4.60 -11.34
CA VAL A 181 7.48 -3.22 -10.97
C VAL A 181 7.79 -2.37 -12.20
N ASN A 182 6.82 -1.58 -12.65
CA ASN A 182 6.97 -0.69 -13.81
C ASN A 182 7.32 0.76 -13.48
N THR A 183 7.83 1.03 -12.27
CA THR A 183 8.07 2.40 -11.79
C THR A 183 9.42 2.51 -11.10
N GLU A 184 10.15 3.58 -11.41
CA GLU A 184 11.33 3.98 -10.63
C GLU A 184 10.91 4.31 -9.20
N ILE A 185 11.54 3.63 -8.24
CA ILE A 185 11.34 3.85 -6.80
C ILE A 185 12.37 4.89 -6.32
N ASN A 186 13.64 4.69 -6.68
CA ASN A 186 14.75 5.61 -6.48
C ASN A 186 15.75 5.50 -7.65
N SER A 187 16.80 6.30 -7.63
CA SER A 187 17.84 6.31 -8.68
C SER A 187 18.95 5.29 -8.48
N LYS A 188 18.90 4.46 -7.43
CA LYS A 188 19.99 3.53 -7.06
C LYS A 188 19.92 2.22 -7.84
N VAL A 189 18.71 1.81 -8.23
CA VAL A 189 18.43 0.49 -8.83
C VAL A 189 17.38 0.63 -9.92
N ASP A 190 17.60 -0.07 -11.04
CA ASP A 190 16.55 -0.30 -12.03
C ASP A 190 15.65 -1.45 -11.57
N TYR A 191 14.63 -1.10 -10.77
CA TYR A 191 13.65 -2.07 -10.28
C TYR A 191 12.86 -2.71 -11.41
N SER A 192 12.63 -2.00 -12.52
CA SER A 192 11.92 -2.56 -13.66
C SER A 192 12.74 -3.68 -14.30
N ALA A 193 14.04 -3.47 -14.51
CA ALA A 193 14.93 -4.51 -15.02
C ALA A 193 15.03 -5.70 -14.05
N TYR A 194 15.14 -5.44 -12.74
CA TYR A 194 15.27 -6.51 -11.73
C TYR A 194 14.05 -7.44 -11.68
N PHE A 195 12.84 -6.88 -11.81
CA PHE A 195 11.59 -7.65 -11.74
C PHE A 195 11.07 -8.14 -13.10
N ALA A 196 11.79 -7.84 -14.21
CA ALA A 196 11.36 -8.18 -15.56
C ALA A 196 11.15 -9.69 -15.78
N ASN A 197 11.94 -10.54 -15.11
CA ASN A 197 11.91 -12.00 -15.27
C ASN A 197 11.10 -12.71 -14.18
N ALA A 198 10.03 -12.10 -13.68
CA ALA A 198 9.19 -12.69 -12.63
C ALA A 198 8.67 -14.10 -12.96
N TRP A 199 8.54 -14.45 -14.25
CA TRP A 199 8.16 -15.78 -14.71
C TRP A 199 9.20 -16.87 -14.40
N GLU A 200 10.49 -16.54 -14.21
CA GLU A 200 11.50 -17.51 -13.75
C GLU A 200 11.27 -17.96 -12.31
N TYR A 201 10.56 -17.13 -11.53
CA TYR A 201 10.17 -17.40 -10.14
C TYR A 201 8.74 -17.91 -10.05
N ALA A 202 8.09 -18.23 -11.18
CA ALA A 202 6.71 -18.69 -11.20
C ALA A 202 6.64 -20.21 -11.33
N LYS A 203 5.83 -20.85 -10.48
CA LYS A 203 5.52 -22.30 -10.55
C LYS A 203 4.05 -22.51 -10.89
N PRO A 204 3.68 -23.57 -11.63
CA PRO A 204 2.27 -23.91 -11.87
C PRO A 204 1.55 -24.17 -10.53
N LYS A 205 0.36 -23.59 -10.36
CA LYS A 205 -0.44 -23.75 -9.13
C LYS A 205 -1.21 -25.08 -9.09
N GLU A 206 -1.42 -25.72 -10.24
CA GLU A 206 -2.11 -27.01 -10.48
C GLU A 206 -2.08 -27.33 -12.01
N TYR A 207 -2.96 -28.20 -12.53
CA TYR A 207 -3.19 -28.36 -13.97
C TYR A 207 -3.72 -27.08 -14.62
N GLY A 208 -3.15 -26.70 -15.77
CA GLY A 208 -3.63 -25.57 -16.58
C GLY A 208 -2.55 -24.52 -16.84
N TYR A 209 -2.98 -23.27 -16.91
CA TYR A 209 -2.17 -22.09 -17.26
C TYR A 209 -2.10 -21.07 -16.11
N THR A 210 -2.52 -21.45 -14.89
CA THR A 210 -2.39 -20.64 -13.68
C THR A 210 -1.07 -20.94 -12.96
N TYR A 211 -0.33 -19.87 -12.67
CA TYR A 211 0.95 -19.92 -11.96
C TYR A 211 0.87 -19.12 -10.66
N GLU A 212 1.81 -19.39 -9.76
CA GLU A 212 2.04 -18.66 -8.52
C GLU A 212 3.52 -18.30 -8.40
N LEU A 213 3.81 -17.15 -7.78
CA LEU A 213 5.19 -16.75 -7.51
C LEU A 213 5.77 -17.58 -6.35
N ASP A 214 7.05 -17.89 -6.45
CA ASP A 214 7.85 -18.32 -5.31
C ASP A 214 7.66 -17.33 -4.14
N MET A 215 7.44 -17.86 -2.94
CA MET A 215 7.06 -17.04 -1.79
C MET A 215 8.20 -16.12 -1.33
N ASN A 216 9.45 -16.54 -1.47
CA ASN A 216 10.62 -15.73 -1.10
C ASN A 216 10.73 -14.52 -2.03
N TYR A 217 10.57 -14.76 -3.33
CA TYR A 217 10.52 -13.70 -4.34
C TYR A 217 9.31 -12.79 -4.14
N HIS A 218 8.13 -13.35 -3.85
CA HIS A 218 6.90 -12.59 -3.61
C HIS A 218 7.04 -11.70 -2.36
N LEU A 219 7.66 -12.18 -1.28
CA LEU A 219 7.90 -11.36 -0.08
C LEU A 219 8.87 -10.20 -0.36
N ALA A 220 9.97 -10.44 -1.08
CA ALA A 220 10.87 -9.38 -1.50
C ALA A 220 10.16 -8.33 -2.37
N PHE A 221 9.28 -8.78 -3.28
CA PHE A 221 8.42 -7.89 -4.06
C PHE A 221 7.44 -7.09 -3.19
N LEU A 222 6.82 -7.69 -2.17
CA LEU A 222 5.91 -6.98 -1.27
C LEU A 222 6.65 -5.89 -0.49
N ILE A 223 7.85 -6.15 0.01
CA ILE A 223 8.70 -5.13 0.65
C ILE A 223 9.03 -3.99 -0.33
N THR A 224 9.38 -4.34 -1.57
CA THR A 224 9.58 -3.36 -2.66
C THR A 224 8.33 -2.51 -2.91
N HIS A 225 7.15 -3.12 -2.86
CA HIS A 225 5.87 -2.41 -2.98
C HIS A 225 5.62 -1.44 -1.83
N ILE A 226 5.97 -1.81 -0.60
CA ILE A 226 5.89 -0.92 0.57
C ILE A 226 6.86 0.26 0.40
N ALA A 227 8.11 0.00 -0.02
CA ALA A 227 9.09 1.06 -0.28
C ALA A 227 8.55 2.08 -1.30
N LYS A 228 7.97 1.59 -2.41
CA LYS A 228 7.31 2.45 -3.40
C LYS A 228 6.25 3.35 -2.76
N HIS A 229 5.40 2.82 -1.88
CA HIS A 229 4.38 3.63 -1.20
C HIS A 229 5.00 4.73 -0.32
N PHE A 230 6.06 4.43 0.43
CA PHE A 230 6.82 5.43 1.21
C PHE A 230 7.39 6.56 0.32
N TYR A 231 7.88 6.23 -0.88
CA TYR A 231 8.33 7.26 -1.82
C TYR A 231 7.19 8.03 -2.48
N GLU A 232 6.04 7.43 -2.77
CA GLU A 232 5.02 8.12 -3.56
C GLU A 232 4.02 8.90 -2.73
N LYS A 233 3.29 8.21 -1.86
CA LYS A 233 2.03 8.74 -1.28
C LYS A 233 1.93 8.51 0.22
N GLY A 234 2.63 7.53 0.79
CA GLY A 234 2.49 7.09 2.17
C GLY A 234 2.07 5.63 2.25
N ALA A 235 2.38 5.01 3.39
CA ALA A 235 2.04 3.62 3.70
C ALA A 235 1.13 3.56 4.92
N GLY A 236 0.22 2.58 4.95
CA GLY A 236 -0.69 2.34 6.07
C GLY A 236 -0.36 1.05 6.81
N VAL A 237 -0.99 0.87 7.99
CA VAL A 237 -0.77 -0.28 8.87
C VAL A 237 -1.06 -1.60 8.17
N ARG A 238 -2.04 -1.64 7.27
CA ARG A 238 -2.38 -2.85 6.48
C ARG A 238 -1.20 -3.41 5.70
N LEU A 239 -0.31 -2.56 5.18
CA LEU A 239 0.87 -3.02 4.44
C LEU A 239 1.88 -3.75 5.34
N ILE A 240 2.03 -3.31 6.59
CA ILE A 240 2.88 -4.00 7.57
C ILE A 240 2.19 -5.27 8.06
N LEU A 241 0.86 -5.21 8.26
CA LEU A 241 0.05 -6.38 8.62
C LEU A 241 0.13 -7.49 7.58
N ASP A 242 0.11 -7.15 6.28
CA ASP A 242 0.30 -8.10 5.18
C ASP A 242 1.62 -8.89 5.34
N ILE A 243 2.71 -8.22 5.72
CA ILE A 243 4.01 -8.88 5.98
C ILE A 243 3.94 -9.75 7.23
N ALA A 244 3.38 -9.22 8.33
CA ALA A 244 3.25 -9.96 9.59
C ALA A 244 2.41 -11.24 9.42
N VAL A 245 1.33 -11.20 8.64
CA VAL A 245 0.49 -12.37 8.36
C VAL A 245 1.26 -13.43 7.57
N ILE A 246 2.08 -13.04 6.59
CA ILE A 246 2.93 -13.98 5.84
C ILE A 246 3.95 -14.63 6.78
N LEU A 247 4.65 -13.84 7.58
CA LEU A 247 5.65 -14.34 8.54
C LEU A 247 5.02 -15.27 9.58
N ASN A 248 3.84 -14.94 10.09
CA ASN A 248 3.14 -15.77 11.08
C ASN A 248 2.72 -17.12 10.50
N LYS A 249 2.42 -17.18 9.19
CA LYS A 249 1.94 -18.40 8.53
C LYS A 249 3.06 -19.24 7.93
N TYR A 250 4.06 -18.61 7.31
CA TYR A 250 5.11 -19.27 6.52
C TYR A 250 6.53 -19.01 7.04
N GLY A 251 6.70 -18.34 8.17
CA GLY A 251 8.02 -17.92 8.66
C GLY A 251 9.06 -19.04 8.65
N GLU A 252 8.70 -20.24 9.11
CA GLU A 252 9.59 -21.41 9.17
C GLU A 252 9.87 -22.04 7.79
N GLU A 253 9.02 -21.80 6.79
CA GLU A 253 9.16 -22.31 5.42
C GLU A 253 9.94 -21.35 4.50
N LEU A 254 10.09 -20.09 4.91
CA LEU A 254 10.76 -19.06 4.13
C LEU A 254 12.29 -19.21 4.18
N ASP A 255 12.92 -19.07 3.03
CA ASP A 255 14.36 -19.03 2.87
C ASP A 255 14.83 -17.57 3.01
N PHE A 256 15.09 -17.15 4.25
CA PHE A 256 15.53 -15.79 4.55
C PHE A 256 16.85 -15.42 3.90
N GLN A 257 17.73 -16.37 3.59
CA GLN A 257 18.96 -16.09 2.85
C GLN A 257 18.65 -15.64 1.42
N LYS A 258 17.72 -16.33 0.73
CA LYS A 258 17.25 -15.90 -0.60
C LYS A 258 16.52 -14.56 -0.55
N ILE A 259 15.64 -14.36 0.41
CA ILE A 259 14.91 -13.09 0.59
C ILE A 259 15.91 -11.95 0.77
N TRP A 260 16.91 -12.13 1.64
CA TRP A 260 17.93 -11.14 1.91
C TRP A 260 18.75 -10.80 0.67
N LYS A 261 19.16 -11.83 -0.08
CA LYS A 261 19.86 -11.65 -1.37
C LYS A 261 19.04 -10.82 -2.36
N HIS A 262 17.73 -11.04 -2.45
CA HIS A 262 16.87 -10.20 -3.30
C HIS A 262 16.89 -8.74 -2.84
N LEU A 263 16.72 -8.50 -1.53
CA LEU A 263 16.65 -7.17 -0.94
C LEU A 263 17.97 -6.38 -1.04
N GLU A 264 19.12 -7.03 -0.87
CA GLU A 264 20.45 -6.42 -1.02
C GLU A 264 20.76 -6.04 -2.47
N ASN A 265 20.34 -6.87 -3.42
CA ASN A 265 20.49 -6.59 -4.84
C ASN A 265 19.72 -5.33 -5.26
N ILE A 266 18.54 -5.13 -4.66
CA ILE A 266 17.69 -3.95 -4.93
C ILE A 266 17.86 -2.82 -3.90
N LYS A 267 18.88 -2.90 -3.04
CA LYS A 267 19.24 -1.87 -2.05
C LYS A 267 18.09 -1.48 -1.12
N LEU A 268 17.28 -2.47 -0.72
CA LEU A 268 16.18 -2.33 0.24
C LEU A 268 16.40 -3.16 1.52
N ASP A 269 17.60 -3.67 1.74
CA ASP A 269 17.97 -4.49 2.90
C ASP A 269 17.77 -3.73 4.23
N LEU A 270 18.30 -2.51 4.37
CA LEU A 270 18.08 -1.69 5.57
C LEU A 270 16.59 -1.38 5.81
N PHE A 271 15.86 -1.04 4.74
CA PHE A 271 14.42 -0.80 4.83
C PHE A 271 13.68 -2.06 5.29
N ALA A 272 14.03 -3.23 4.75
CA ALA A 272 13.47 -4.50 5.16
C ALA A 272 13.74 -4.82 6.64
N LYS A 273 14.94 -4.53 7.17
CA LYS A 273 15.22 -4.67 8.63
C LYS A 273 14.18 -3.92 9.45
N HIS A 274 13.87 -2.70 9.06
CA HIS A 274 12.89 -1.89 9.77
C HIS A 274 11.47 -2.42 9.64
N ILE A 275 11.07 -2.93 8.47
CA ILE A 275 9.77 -3.57 8.29
C ILE A 275 9.63 -4.83 9.16
N PHE A 276 10.66 -5.67 9.23
CA PHE A 276 10.66 -6.87 10.07
C PHE A 276 10.67 -6.52 11.57
N ALA A 277 11.48 -5.54 11.99
CA ALA A 277 11.46 -5.03 13.36
C ALA A 277 10.09 -4.45 13.75
N LEU A 278 9.38 -3.80 12.81
CA LEU A 278 8.00 -3.37 13.06
C LEU A 278 7.04 -4.54 13.21
N CYS A 279 7.16 -5.60 12.40
CA CYS A 279 6.33 -6.80 12.55
C CYS A 279 6.50 -7.43 13.94
N GLU A 280 7.74 -7.48 14.44
CA GLU A 280 8.03 -7.96 15.79
C GLU A 280 7.47 -7.02 16.86
N ARG A 281 7.73 -5.71 16.79
CA ARG A 281 7.29 -4.75 17.82
C ARG A 281 5.78 -4.54 17.86
N TRP A 282 5.10 -4.63 16.72
CA TRP A 282 3.66 -4.35 16.62
C TRP A 282 2.82 -5.62 16.84
N PHE A 283 3.25 -6.72 16.26
CA PHE A 283 2.45 -7.93 16.22
C PHE A 283 3.10 -9.10 16.94
N GLY A 284 4.32 -8.94 17.47
CA GLY A 284 5.07 -10.02 18.10
C GLY A 284 5.32 -11.19 17.14
N VAL A 285 5.53 -10.89 15.84
CA VAL A 285 5.83 -11.86 14.79
C VAL A 285 7.26 -11.63 14.32
N LYS A 286 8.11 -12.64 14.49
CA LYS A 286 9.54 -12.57 14.15
C LYS A 286 9.81 -13.16 12.77
N ALA A 287 10.91 -12.73 12.16
CA ALA A 287 11.58 -13.50 11.13
C ALA A 287 12.44 -14.58 11.81
N PRO A 288 12.20 -15.88 11.59
CA PRO A 288 12.96 -16.94 12.24
C PRO A 288 14.47 -16.81 12.04
N GLY A 289 15.23 -17.02 13.12
CA GLY A 289 16.69 -16.96 13.09
C GLY A 289 17.30 -15.57 12.88
N MET A 290 16.49 -14.50 12.85
CA MET A 290 16.96 -13.13 12.64
C MET A 290 16.49 -12.20 13.75
N TYR A 291 17.34 -11.25 14.12
CA TYR A 291 17.01 -10.17 15.04
C TYR A 291 17.35 -8.84 14.38
N PHE A 292 16.42 -7.89 14.44
CA PHE A 292 16.54 -6.60 13.78
C PHE A 292 16.41 -5.48 14.81
N GLU A 293 17.53 -4.80 15.06
CA GLU A 293 17.54 -3.63 15.93
C GLU A 293 16.90 -2.42 15.22
N MET A 294 16.17 -1.63 15.99
CA MET A 294 15.64 -0.33 15.58
C MET A 294 15.75 0.62 16.76
N ASP A 295 16.43 1.75 16.57
CA ASP A 295 16.50 2.77 17.62
C ASP A 295 15.13 3.44 17.84
N GLU A 296 14.86 3.87 19.07
CA GLU A 296 13.55 4.42 19.45
C GLU A 296 13.15 5.67 18.64
N SER A 297 14.12 6.46 18.19
CA SER A 297 13.81 7.64 17.37
C SER A 297 13.33 7.24 15.97
N THR A 298 13.95 6.22 15.36
CA THR A 298 13.47 5.63 14.10
C THR A 298 12.10 4.99 14.28
N TYR A 299 11.93 4.20 15.35
CA TYR A 299 10.67 3.53 15.65
C TYR A 299 9.52 4.50 15.84
N SER A 300 9.71 5.55 16.65
CA SER A 300 8.70 6.57 16.90
C SER A 300 8.29 7.27 15.61
N TYR A 301 9.27 7.65 14.77
CA TYR A 301 8.98 8.36 13.52
C TYR A 301 8.29 7.47 12.49
N ILE A 302 8.82 6.27 12.19
CA ILE A 302 8.22 5.38 11.20
C ILE A 302 6.81 4.97 11.63
N SER A 303 6.59 4.76 12.93
CA SER A 303 5.28 4.46 13.47
C SER A 303 4.31 5.61 13.26
N LYS A 304 4.73 6.85 13.56
CA LYS A 304 3.92 8.04 13.30
C LYS A 304 3.58 8.18 11.81
N TYR A 305 4.58 8.03 10.94
CA TYR A 305 4.40 8.12 9.49
C TYR A 305 3.37 7.11 8.97
N ILE A 306 3.46 5.85 9.41
CA ILE A 306 2.54 4.79 8.99
C ILE A 306 1.14 5.02 9.58
N LEU A 307 1.03 5.35 10.87
CA LEU A 307 -0.26 5.54 11.54
C LEU A 307 -1.06 6.71 10.93
N GLU A 308 -0.38 7.79 10.57
CA GLU A 308 -0.98 8.96 9.91
C GLU A 308 -1.21 8.73 8.40
N GLY A 309 -0.57 7.71 7.82
CA GLY A 309 -0.54 7.46 6.37
C GLY A 309 -1.82 6.90 5.77
N GLY A 310 -2.67 6.17 6.51
CA GLY A 310 -3.83 5.44 5.95
C GLY A 310 -3.47 4.48 4.79
N THR A 311 -4.45 3.85 4.13
CA THR A 311 -4.18 2.80 3.11
C THR A 311 -3.42 3.26 1.87
N PHE A 312 -3.47 4.55 1.53
CA PHE A 312 -2.93 5.09 0.27
C PHE A 312 -2.21 6.44 0.44
N GLY A 313 -1.82 6.81 1.66
CA GLY A 313 -1.40 8.19 1.91
C GLY A 313 -2.58 9.13 2.01
N TYR A 314 -3.44 8.90 3.00
CA TYR A 314 -4.74 9.53 3.19
C TYR A 314 -4.67 11.07 3.24
N SER A 315 -3.52 11.65 3.59
CA SER A 315 -3.29 13.10 3.47
C SER A 315 -2.83 13.47 2.05
N ASN A 316 -3.56 14.40 1.40
CA ASN A 316 -3.05 15.03 0.17
C ASN A 316 -1.77 15.85 0.43
N ASP A 317 -1.47 16.12 1.70
CA ASP A 317 -0.24 16.75 2.17
C ASP A 317 0.97 15.88 1.83
N ASN A 318 0.84 14.54 1.89
CA ASN A 318 1.91 13.64 1.47
C ASN A 318 2.32 13.81 0.00
N ILE A 319 1.40 14.23 -0.87
CA ILE A 319 1.72 14.52 -2.28
C ILE A 319 2.57 15.79 -2.40
N ALA A 320 2.32 16.80 -1.57
CA ALA A 320 3.10 18.04 -1.52
C ALA A 320 4.47 17.77 -0.89
N ILE A 321 4.50 17.07 0.25
CA ILE A 321 5.72 16.66 0.96
C ILE A 321 6.60 15.79 0.06
N SER A 322 6.04 14.78 -0.62
CA SER A 322 6.78 13.93 -1.57
C SER A 322 7.36 14.74 -2.73
N ALA A 323 6.62 15.72 -3.26
CA ALA A 323 7.13 16.61 -4.30
C ALA A 323 8.31 17.46 -3.79
N LEU A 324 8.19 18.05 -2.61
CA LEU A 324 9.27 18.82 -1.99
C LEU A 324 10.50 17.95 -1.69
N ARG A 325 10.30 16.73 -1.17
CA ARG A 325 11.36 15.77 -0.88
C ARG A 325 12.15 15.41 -2.13
N LYS A 326 11.47 15.08 -3.23
CA LYS A 326 12.10 14.74 -4.53
C LYS A 326 12.90 15.92 -5.11
N GLU A 327 12.46 17.15 -4.87
CA GLU A 327 13.25 18.31 -5.27
C GLU A 327 14.48 18.49 -4.39
N TYR A 328 14.35 18.32 -3.07
CA TYR A 328 15.45 18.45 -2.12
C TYR A 328 16.56 17.42 -2.38
N GLU A 329 16.17 16.17 -2.64
CA GLU A 329 17.10 15.09 -3.01
C GLU A 329 17.96 15.45 -4.23
N LYS A 330 17.42 16.22 -5.18
CA LYS A 330 18.14 16.64 -6.38
C LYS A 330 19.00 17.88 -6.18
N THR A 331 18.55 18.84 -5.38
CA THR A 331 19.20 20.16 -5.26
C THR A 331 20.11 20.30 -4.07
N GLY A 332 19.92 19.50 -3.01
CA GLY A 332 20.64 19.63 -1.73
C GLY A 332 20.42 20.98 -1.02
N SER A 333 19.52 21.83 -1.54
CA SER A 333 19.33 23.22 -1.10
C SER A 333 17.85 23.60 -1.13
N PHE A 334 17.45 24.43 -0.17
CA PHE A 334 16.12 25.03 -0.06
C PHE A 334 15.88 26.18 -1.03
N GLU A 335 16.93 26.69 -1.68
CA GLU A 335 16.82 27.87 -2.52
C GLU A 335 15.87 27.60 -3.69
N HIS A 336 14.78 28.37 -3.73
CA HIS A 336 13.71 28.26 -4.73
C HIS A 336 13.01 26.87 -4.78
N ILE A 337 13.15 26.00 -3.76
CA ILE A 337 12.58 24.64 -3.79
C ILE A 337 11.05 24.64 -3.96
N LYS A 338 10.36 25.58 -3.29
CA LYS A 338 8.90 25.76 -3.37
C LYS A 338 8.49 26.15 -4.80
N ILE A 339 9.24 27.06 -5.41
CA ILE A 339 9.00 27.54 -6.78
C ILE A 339 9.25 26.40 -7.77
N LYS A 340 10.37 25.68 -7.65
CA LYS A 340 10.69 24.53 -8.50
C LYS A 340 9.64 23.42 -8.40
N ALA A 341 9.24 23.04 -7.18
CA ALA A 341 8.19 22.06 -6.94
C ALA A 341 6.83 22.51 -7.53
N MET A 342 6.49 23.79 -7.39
CA MET A 342 5.27 24.36 -7.95
C MET A 342 5.29 24.39 -9.47
N LEU A 343 6.39 24.84 -10.09
CA LEU A 343 6.57 24.87 -11.54
C LEU A 343 6.45 23.48 -12.15
N LYS A 344 7.06 22.45 -11.55
CA LYS A 344 6.94 21.06 -12.04
C LYS A 344 5.52 20.48 -11.89
N LYS A 345 4.71 20.98 -10.96
CA LYS A 345 3.29 20.59 -10.87
C LYS A 345 2.44 21.29 -11.92
N ILE A 346 2.72 22.56 -12.20
CA ILE A 346 2.00 23.38 -13.18
C ILE A 346 2.40 22.97 -14.60
N PHE A 347 3.68 22.94 -14.90
CA PHE A 347 4.28 22.58 -16.19
C PHE A 347 4.84 21.17 -16.13
N LEU A 348 4.00 20.18 -16.40
CA LEU A 348 4.45 18.79 -16.56
C LEU A 348 5.35 18.67 -17.79
N SER A 349 6.31 17.75 -17.74
CA SER A 349 7.21 17.47 -18.87
C SER A 349 6.43 17.05 -20.12
N PHE A 350 7.05 17.26 -21.29
CA PHE A 350 6.48 16.86 -22.58
C PHE A 350 6.08 15.38 -22.59
N ASP A 351 6.92 14.49 -22.04
CA ASP A 351 6.64 13.06 -21.98
C ASP A 351 5.37 12.73 -21.20
N ILE A 352 5.08 13.44 -20.11
CA ILE A 352 3.84 13.25 -19.36
C ILE A 352 2.67 13.89 -20.12
N MET A 353 2.88 15.08 -20.68
CA MET A 353 1.84 15.83 -21.38
C MET A 353 1.35 15.09 -22.62
N ARG A 354 2.21 14.43 -23.40
CA ARG A 354 1.83 13.68 -24.60
C ARG A 354 1.01 12.43 -24.30
N GLU A 355 1.05 11.92 -23.08
CA GLU A 355 0.16 10.83 -22.65
C GLU A 355 -1.21 11.35 -22.22
N ILE A 356 -1.27 12.53 -21.57
CA ILE A 356 -2.55 13.17 -21.20
C ILE A 356 -3.26 13.74 -22.44
N TYR A 357 -2.47 14.26 -23.39
CA TYR A 357 -2.93 14.87 -24.64
C TYR A 357 -2.26 14.16 -25.82
N PRO A 358 -2.83 13.04 -26.31
CA PRO A 358 -2.24 12.26 -27.40
C PRO A 358 -1.94 13.05 -28.68
N ILE A 359 -2.65 14.18 -28.91
CA ILE A 359 -2.38 15.10 -30.03
C ILE A 359 -0.94 15.62 -30.04
N LEU A 360 -0.30 15.74 -28.88
CA LEU A 360 1.10 16.20 -28.77
C LEU A 360 2.10 15.19 -29.35
N LYS A 361 1.73 13.91 -29.51
CA LYS A 361 2.57 12.91 -30.19
C LYS A 361 2.74 13.25 -31.67
N LYS A 362 1.74 13.89 -32.28
CA LYS A 362 1.77 14.32 -33.69
C LYS A 362 2.16 15.78 -33.86
N HIS A 363 1.73 16.64 -32.93
CA HIS A 363 1.94 18.09 -32.98
C HIS A 363 2.57 18.62 -31.68
N PRO A 364 3.90 18.46 -31.49
CA PRO A 364 4.58 18.84 -30.25
C PRO A 364 4.46 20.33 -29.89
N TYR A 365 4.36 21.21 -30.89
CA TYR A 365 4.22 22.66 -30.70
C TYR A 365 2.93 23.07 -29.98
N LEU A 366 1.92 22.19 -29.91
CA LEU A 366 0.69 22.44 -29.14
C LEU A 366 0.88 22.29 -27.61
N LEU A 367 2.10 22.01 -27.13
CA LEU A 367 2.40 21.82 -25.71
C LEU A 367 1.92 23.00 -24.85
N VAL A 368 2.14 24.22 -25.32
CA VAL A 368 1.72 25.44 -24.59
C VAL A 368 0.21 25.48 -24.41
N PHE A 369 -0.56 25.20 -25.46
CA PHE A 369 -2.02 25.11 -25.39
C PHE A 369 -2.49 23.97 -24.47
N ALA A 370 -1.81 22.83 -24.51
CA ALA A 370 -2.11 21.70 -23.63
C ALA A 370 -1.86 22.03 -22.14
N TRP A 371 -0.80 22.79 -21.82
CA TRP A 371 -0.57 23.31 -20.47
C TRP A 371 -1.68 24.26 -20.03
N ILE A 372 -2.09 25.20 -20.88
CA ILE A 372 -3.18 26.15 -20.59
C ILE A 372 -4.49 25.39 -20.33
N HIS A 373 -4.89 24.51 -21.25
CA HIS A 373 -6.10 23.71 -21.12
C HIS A 373 -6.07 22.84 -19.85
N ARG A 374 -4.92 22.22 -19.54
CA ARG A 374 -4.74 21.47 -18.29
C ARG A 374 -4.88 22.37 -17.06
N GLY A 375 -4.30 23.57 -17.08
CA GLY A 375 -4.41 24.56 -16.02
C GLY A 375 -5.86 24.92 -15.73
N ILE A 376 -6.62 25.27 -16.77
CA ILE A 376 -8.05 25.57 -16.68
C ILE A 376 -8.81 24.36 -16.08
N LYS A 377 -8.57 23.15 -16.59
CA LYS A 377 -9.20 21.93 -16.07
C LYS A 377 -8.89 21.69 -14.58
N CYS A 378 -7.66 21.96 -14.15
CA CYS A 378 -7.25 21.83 -12.76
C CYS A 378 -7.91 22.86 -11.84
N ILE A 379 -8.14 24.08 -12.34
CA ILE A 379 -8.77 25.18 -11.59
C ILE A 379 -10.30 25.02 -11.55
N VAL A 380 -10.93 24.60 -12.65
CA VAL A 380 -12.39 24.51 -12.78
C VAL A 380 -12.90 23.18 -12.22
N ILE A 381 -12.32 22.05 -12.64
CA ILE A 381 -12.84 20.71 -12.29
C ILE A 381 -12.22 20.17 -11.00
N LYS A 382 -10.92 20.44 -10.78
CA LYS A 382 -10.15 19.86 -9.64
C LYS A 382 -9.78 20.88 -8.57
N ARG A 383 -10.48 22.02 -8.51
CA ARG A 383 -10.14 23.20 -7.69
C ARG A 383 -9.70 22.87 -6.27
N LYS A 384 -10.53 22.12 -5.53
CA LYS A 384 -10.29 21.79 -4.10
C LYS A 384 -9.00 20.98 -3.90
N ARG A 385 -8.65 20.10 -4.84
CA ARG A 385 -7.41 19.29 -4.79
C ARG A 385 -6.20 20.12 -5.17
N THR A 386 -6.31 20.90 -6.25
CA THR A 386 -5.22 21.76 -6.75
C THR A 386 -4.81 22.79 -5.70
N PHE A 387 -5.78 23.48 -5.09
CA PHE A 387 -5.52 24.49 -4.07
C PHE A 387 -4.82 23.90 -2.83
N ARG A 388 -5.25 22.72 -2.37
CA ARG A 388 -4.61 22.02 -1.24
C ARG A 388 -3.18 21.62 -1.53
N ILE A 389 -2.86 21.08 -2.71
CA ILE A 389 -1.47 20.73 -3.06
C ILE A 389 -0.59 21.98 -3.10
N ILE A 390 -1.09 23.09 -3.68
CA ILE A 390 -0.33 24.35 -3.74
C ILE A 390 -0.12 24.92 -2.33
N LYS A 391 -1.16 24.90 -1.49
CA LYS A 391 -1.08 25.30 -0.09
C LYS A 391 -0.05 24.46 0.66
N GLY A 392 -0.11 23.13 0.52
CA GLY A 392 0.85 22.21 1.14
C GLY A 392 2.29 22.43 0.68
N ILE A 393 2.56 22.73 -0.59
CA ILE A 393 3.93 23.06 -1.06
C ILE A 393 4.46 24.33 -0.38
N ARG A 394 3.58 25.28 -0.04
CA ARG A 394 3.98 26.52 0.65
C ARG A 394 4.24 26.28 2.13
N GLU A 395 3.42 25.46 2.77
CA GLU A 395 3.43 25.24 4.22
C GLU A 395 4.46 24.19 4.66
N PHE A 396 4.68 23.12 3.88
CA PHE A 396 5.39 21.93 4.34
C PHE A 396 6.87 21.80 3.93
N SER A 397 7.62 22.91 3.80
CA SER A 397 9.02 22.83 3.34
C SER A 397 9.95 22.11 4.31
N GLU A 398 9.77 22.32 5.62
CA GLU A 398 10.57 21.64 6.65
C GLU A 398 10.20 20.17 6.77
N GLU A 399 8.92 19.84 6.63
CA GLU A 399 8.40 18.47 6.62
C GLU A 399 8.95 17.69 5.41
N GLY A 400 9.10 18.34 4.25
CA GLY A 400 9.79 17.76 3.09
C GLY A 400 11.24 17.35 3.41
N LYS A 401 11.99 18.20 4.14
CA LYS A 401 13.35 17.92 4.62
C LYS A 401 13.38 16.76 5.60
N ASN A 402 12.52 16.82 6.61
CA ASN A 402 12.46 15.83 7.68
C ASN A 402 12.09 14.48 7.10
N THR A 403 11.19 14.46 6.12
CA THR A 403 10.86 13.23 5.37
C THR A 403 12.04 12.77 4.53
N TYR A 404 12.83 13.64 3.88
CA TYR A 404 14.05 13.22 3.16
C TYR A 404 15.07 12.57 4.09
N ILE A 405 15.40 13.24 5.20
CA ILE A 405 16.37 12.74 6.19
C ILE A 405 15.88 11.41 6.76
N MET A 406 14.59 11.29 7.05
CA MET A 406 13.99 10.03 7.51
C MET A 406 14.10 8.93 6.46
N MET A 407 13.69 9.19 5.21
CA MET A 407 13.74 8.17 4.15
C MET A 407 15.17 7.63 4.05
N LYS A 408 16.18 8.51 4.04
CA LYS A 408 17.58 8.11 4.06
C LYS A 408 17.95 7.26 5.29
N LYS A 409 17.48 7.65 6.49
CA LYS A 409 17.71 6.92 7.75
C LYS A 409 17.15 5.50 7.70
N ILE A 410 15.99 5.30 7.07
CA ILE A 410 15.34 4.00 6.96
C ILE A 410 15.76 3.21 5.71
N GLY A 411 16.81 3.65 4.99
CA GLY A 411 17.34 2.94 3.82
C GLY A 411 16.64 3.24 2.49
N LEU A 412 15.85 4.31 2.41
CA LEU A 412 15.18 4.79 1.20
C LEU A 412 15.91 6.05 0.64
#